data_AF-A0A7C2N2R3-F1
#
_entry.id   AF-A0A7C2N2R3-F1
#
_cell.length_a   1.000
_cell.length_b   1.000
_cell.length_c   1.000
_cell.angle_alpha   90.00
_cell.angle_beta   90.00
_cell.angle_gamma   90.00
#
_symmetry.space_group_name_H-M   'P 1'
#
loop_
_entity.id
_entity.type
_entity.pdbx_description
1 polymer ?
#
loop_
_entity_poly.entity_id
_entity_poly.type
_entity_poly.pdbx_seq_one_letter_code
_entity_poly.pdbx_strand_id
1 'polypeptide(L)'
;MFRISFITQLLERIKRDKKQNLTDLPSGIRTGLARYLASGEEILFTLRDFRAIYKAPRWLDSNTYFNSWFILTNHRIIIARNSSSFKKFRDIPYNMINQIDYEPGVLDYKLIIHSPGTVDIIEFLREVREHCEGLELRINMALESGRRIFASIYCFSCGSKVPKESKFCSECGTNLQT
;
A
#
# COMPACT_ATOMS: atom_id res chain seq x y z
N MET A 1 -5.48 -33.27 -36.98
CA MET A 1 -5.68 -34.08 -35.76
C MET A 1 -5.18 -33.28 -34.57
N PHE A 2 -6.00 -32.37 -34.03
CA PHE A 2 -5.59 -31.41 -32.99
C PHE A 2 -5.79 -32.00 -31.59
N ARG A 3 -4.70 -32.40 -30.93
CA ARG A 3 -4.70 -32.87 -29.53
C ARG A 3 -3.97 -31.89 -28.59
N ILE A 4 -4.09 -30.58 -28.86
CA ILE A 4 -3.53 -29.49 -28.03
C ILE A 4 -4.65 -28.81 -27.20
N SER A 5 -5.72 -29.51 -26.85
CA SER A 5 -6.94 -28.85 -26.32
C SER A 5 -7.07 -28.85 -24.79
N PHE A 6 -6.66 -29.88 -24.05
CA PHE A 6 -7.11 -30.00 -22.65
C PHE A 6 -6.09 -29.53 -21.61
N ILE A 7 -4.81 -29.90 -21.76
CA ILE A 7 -3.74 -29.50 -20.82
C ILE A 7 -3.50 -27.99 -20.87
N THR A 8 -3.47 -27.42 -22.06
CA THR A 8 -3.33 -25.98 -22.30
C THR A 8 -4.49 -25.19 -21.71
N GLN A 9 -5.73 -25.65 -21.89
CA GLN A 9 -6.91 -25.02 -21.26
C GLN A 9 -6.88 -25.14 -19.74
N LEU A 10 -6.43 -26.28 -19.20
CA LEU A 10 -6.29 -26.49 -17.76
C LEU A 10 -5.18 -25.60 -17.16
N LEU A 11 -4.03 -25.49 -17.83
CA LEU A 11 -2.93 -24.60 -17.41
C LEU A 11 -3.35 -23.13 -17.48
N GLU A 12 -4.07 -22.73 -18.53
CA GLU A 12 -4.61 -21.38 -18.64
C GLU A 12 -5.66 -21.10 -17.57
N ARG A 13 -6.48 -22.08 -17.19
CA ARG A 13 -7.41 -21.97 -16.05
C ARG A 13 -6.68 -21.86 -14.72
N ILE A 14 -5.67 -22.69 -14.46
CA ILE A 14 -4.85 -22.63 -13.24
C ILE A 14 -4.12 -21.29 -13.14
N LYS A 15 -3.60 -20.76 -14.27
CA LYS A 15 -3.01 -19.42 -14.33
C LYS A 15 -4.05 -18.34 -14.04
N ARG A 16 -5.26 -18.44 -14.61
CA ARG A 16 -6.36 -17.49 -14.37
C ARG A 16 -6.82 -17.49 -12.92
N ASP A 17 -6.97 -18.67 -12.33
CA ASP A 17 -7.35 -18.85 -10.92
C ASP A 17 -6.25 -18.31 -9.99
N LYS A 18 -4.97 -18.54 -10.31
CA LYS A 18 -3.86 -17.88 -9.61
C LYS A 18 -3.90 -16.36 -9.76
N LYS A 19 -4.25 -15.85 -10.94
CA LYS A 19 -4.33 -14.41 -11.27
C LYS A 19 -5.49 -13.70 -10.53
N GLN A 20 -6.67 -14.31 -10.44
CA GLN A 20 -7.80 -13.80 -9.64
C GLN A 20 -7.49 -13.76 -8.14
N ASN A 21 -6.73 -14.75 -7.63
CA ASN A 21 -6.35 -14.84 -6.22
C ASN A 21 -5.34 -13.79 -5.72
N LEU A 22 -4.85 -12.91 -6.60
CA LEU A 22 -3.88 -11.87 -6.24
C LEU A 22 -4.53 -10.53 -5.92
N THR A 23 -5.65 -10.20 -6.55
CA THR A 23 -6.34 -8.93 -6.33
C THR A 23 -7.58 -9.07 -5.47
N ASP A 24 -8.24 -10.23 -5.47
CA ASP A 24 -9.47 -10.41 -4.72
C ASP A 24 -9.23 -10.84 -3.27
N LEU A 25 -9.67 -9.99 -2.33
CA LEU A 25 -9.59 -10.33 -0.90
C LEU A 25 -10.44 -11.57 -0.58
N PRO A 26 -9.86 -12.57 0.12
CA PRO A 26 -10.60 -13.70 0.67
C PRO A 26 -11.72 -13.23 1.59
N SER A 27 -12.82 -13.99 1.67
CA SER A 27 -14.03 -13.61 2.41
C SER A 27 -13.74 -13.22 3.87
N GLY A 28 -12.92 -13.99 4.58
CA GLY A 28 -12.56 -13.70 5.97
C GLY A 28 -11.75 -12.41 6.15
N ILE A 29 -10.91 -12.06 5.18
CA ILE A 29 -10.20 -10.77 5.17
C ILE A 29 -11.16 -9.65 4.81
N ARG A 30 -11.97 -9.82 3.77
CA ARG A 30 -12.96 -8.82 3.31
C ARG A 30 -13.93 -8.43 4.43
N THR A 31 -14.52 -9.41 5.13
CA THR A 31 -15.45 -9.17 6.25
C THR A 31 -14.77 -8.51 7.43
N GLY A 32 -13.51 -8.86 7.72
CA GLY A 32 -12.74 -8.22 8.78
C GLY A 32 -12.39 -6.77 8.43
N LEU A 33 -11.96 -6.53 7.19
CA LEU A 33 -11.63 -5.21 6.68
C LEU A 33 -12.86 -4.30 6.65
N ALA A 34 -14.01 -4.77 6.16
CA ALA A 34 -15.24 -3.97 6.11
C ALA A 34 -15.68 -3.44 7.49
N ARG A 35 -15.41 -4.19 8.56
CA ARG A 35 -15.66 -3.74 9.95
C ARG A 35 -14.58 -2.80 10.49
N TYR A 36 -13.41 -2.81 9.88
CA TYR A 36 -12.24 -2.03 10.28
C TYR A 36 -12.17 -0.66 9.60
N LEU A 37 -12.71 -0.55 8.39
CA LEU A 37 -12.77 0.71 7.63
C LEU A 37 -13.68 1.73 8.32
N ALA A 38 -13.28 3.00 8.28
CA ALA A 38 -14.10 4.09 8.79
C ALA A 38 -15.37 4.29 7.93
N SER A 39 -16.36 5.01 8.46
CA SER A 39 -17.53 5.39 7.66
C SER A 39 -17.10 6.21 6.44
N GLY A 40 -17.56 5.82 5.25
CA GLY A 40 -17.17 6.43 3.97
C GLY A 40 -15.77 6.07 3.47
N GLU A 41 -15.03 5.21 4.17
CA GLU A 41 -13.75 4.68 3.69
C GLU A 41 -13.99 3.51 2.72
N GLU A 42 -13.53 3.65 1.49
CA GLU A 42 -13.75 2.69 0.40
C GLU A 42 -12.43 2.08 -0.08
N ILE A 43 -12.48 0.81 -0.48
CA ILE A 43 -11.33 0.10 -1.05
C ILE A 43 -11.20 0.48 -2.52
N LEU A 44 -10.06 1.03 -2.90
CA LEU A 44 -9.75 1.44 -4.28
C LEU A 44 -8.98 0.37 -5.03
N PHE A 45 -8.09 -0.36 -4.34
CA PHE A 45 -7.25 -1.38 -4.94
C PHE A 45 -6.71 -2.35 -3.90
N THR A 46 -6.56 -3.62 -4.28
CA THR A 46 -5.95 -4.65 -3.45
C THR A 46 -5.01 -5.52 -4.26
N LEU A 47 -3.87 -5.86 -3.66
CA LEU A 47 -2.88 -6.73 -4.27
C LEU A 47 -2.17 -7.57 -3.20
N ARG A 48 -2.03 -8.87 -3.45
CA ARG A 48 -1.27 -9.83 -2.65
C ARG A 48 0.11 -10.05 -3.27
N ASP A 49 0.98 -10.68 -2.51
CA ASP A 49 2.22 -11.31 -2.98
C ASP A 49 3.36 -10.32 -3.24
N PHE A 50 3.50 -9.38 -2.30
CA PHE A 50 4.64 -8.47 -2.21
C PHE A 50 5.37 -8.68 -0.88
N ARG A 51 6.61 -8.19 -0.85
CA ARG A 51 7.42 -8.07 0.36
C ARG A 51 7.26 -6.66 0.92
N ALA A 52 6.80 -6.55 2.17
CA ALA A 52 6.70 -5.30 2.90
C ALA A 52 7.83 -5.22 3.92
N ILE A 53 8.66 -4.19 3.84
CA ILE A 53 9.73 -3.92 4.78
C ILE A 53 9.39 -2.62 5.51
N TYR A 54 9.10 -2.73 6.79
CA TYR A 54 8.96 -1.58 7.68
C TYR A 54 10.32 -1.29 8.31
N LYS A 55 10.95 -0.19 7.91
CA LYS A 55 12.15 0.34 8.57
C LYS A 55 11.70 1.29 9.68
N ALA A 56 11.78 0.77 10.90
CA ALA A 56 11.39 1.48 12.10
C ALA A 56 12.38 2.60 12.47
N PRO A 57 11.99 3.55 13.34
CA PRO A 57 12.91 4.55 13.85
C PRO A 57 14.04 3.88 14.66
N ARG A 58 15.10 4.64 14.92
CA ARG A 58 16.23 4.18 15.74
C ARG A 58 15.71 3.61 17.07
N TRP A 59 16.22 2.43 17.47
CA TRP A 59 15.86 1.68 18.68
C TRP A 59 14.55 0.86 18.64
N LEU A 60 13.87 0.77 17.49
CA LEU A 60 12.75 -0.14 17.29
C LEU A 60 13.10 -1.20 16.22
N ASP A 61 12.58 -2.42 16.38
CA ASP A 61 12.82 -3.49 15.42
C ASP A 61 12.12 -3.22 14.09
N SER A 62 12.91 -3.28 13.01
CA SER A 62 12.37 -3.31 11.66
C SER A 62 11.73 -4.67 11.39
N ASN A 63 10.64 -4.69 10.62
CA ASN A 63 9.92 -5.92 10.32
C ASN A 63 9.83 -6.13 8.82
N THR A 64 10.06 -7.36 8.37
CA THR A 64 9.84 -7.76 6.98
C THR A 64 8.71 -8.78 6.93
N TYR A 65 7.74 -8.54 6.06
CA TYR A 65 6.61 -9.42 5.83
C TYR A 65 6.59 -9.88 4.38
N PHE A 66 6.38 -11.16 4.18
CA PHE A 66 6.27 -11.78 2.87
C PHE A 66 4.81 -12.16 2.61
N ASN A 67 4.44 -12.24 1.33
CA ASN A 67 3.09 -12.65 0.91
C ASN A 67 2.00 -11.89 1.68
N SER A 68 2.14 -10.57 1.78
CA SER A 68 1.18 -9.70 2.48
C SER A 68 0.11 -9.18 1.51
N TRP A 69 -0.89 -8.48 2.05
CA TRP A 69 -1.93 -7.77 1.32
C TRP A 69 -1.69 -6.26 1.39
N PHE A 70 -1.68 -5.61 0.22
CA PHE A 70 -1.56 -4.18 0.01
C PHE A 70 -2.97 -3.74 -0.32
N ILE A 71 -3.51 -2.86 0.51
CA ILE A 71 -4.88 -2.42 0.41
C ILE A 71 -4.83 -0.90 0.34
N LEU A 72 -5.17 -0.36 -0.82
CA LEU A 72 -5.34 1.07 -1.04
C LEU A 72 -6.79 1.43 -0.76
N THR A 73 -7.02 2.37 0.16
CA THR A 73 -8.34 2.96 0.39
C THR A 73 -8.36 4.41 -0.07
N ASN A 74 -9.52 5.06 -0.02
CA ASN A 74 -9.59 6.51 -0.22
C ASN A 74 -9.01 7.32 0.97
N HIS A 75 -8.62 6.70 2.09
CA HIS A 75 -8.09 7.37 3.28
C HIS A 75 -6.62 7.07 3.60
N ARG A 76 -6.14 5.86 3.27
CA ARG A 76 -4.83 5.35 3.69
C ARG A 76 -4.39 4.14 2.88
N ILE A 77 -3.13 3.77 3.07
CA ILE A 77 -2.61 2.45 2.68
C ILE A 77 -2.62 1.54 3.90
N ILE A 78 -3.09 0.31 3.73
CA ILE A 78 -3.11 -0.73 4.76
C ILE A 78 -2.27 -1.91 4.28
N ILE A 79 -1.39 -2.41 5.14
CA ILE A 79 -0.65 -3.66 4.93
C ILE A 79 -1.23 -4.70 5.89
N ALA A 80 -1.68 -5.84 5.38
CA ALA A 80 -2.29 -6.90 6.17
C ALA A 80 -1.68 -8.28 5.91
N ARG A 81 -1.79 -9.18 6.89
CA ARG A 81 -1.39 -10.59 6.76
C ARG A 81 -2.24 -11.30 5.71
N ASN A 82 -1.61 -12.17 4.95
CA ASN A 82 -2.33 -13.22 4.25
C ASN A 82 -2.70 -14.34 5.23
N SER A 83 -3.84 -14.21 5.90
CA SER A 83 -4.39 -15.19 6.84
C SER A 83 -5.88 -15.45 6.61
N SER A 84 -6.45 -16.44 7.30
CA SER A 84 -7.88 -16.76 7.23
C SER A 84 -8.81 -15.61 7.66
N SER A 85 -8.31 -14.67 8.46
CA SER A 85 -9.02 -13.47 8.89
C SER A 85 -8.17 -12.21 8.71
N PHE A 86 -8.80 -11.04 8.69
CA PHE A 86 -8.10 -9.76 8.59
C PHE A 86 -7.22 -9.52 9.83
N LYS A 87 -5.91 -9.36 9.60
CA LYS A 87 -4.93 -8.97 10.60
C LYS A 87 -4.03 -7.90 10.00
N LYS A 88 -4.25 -6.65 10.40
CA LYS A 88 -3.43 -5.51 9.94
C LYS A 88 -2.03 -5.55 10.56
N PHE A 89 -1.05 -5.10 9.79
CA PHE A 89 0.32 -4.84 10.23
C PHE A 89 0.63 -3.37 10.26
N ARG A 90 0.27 -2.66 9.19
CA ARG A 90 0.56 -1.25 9.02
C ARG A 90 -0.70 -0.52 8.55
N ASP A 91 -0.90 0.64 9.14
CA ASP A 91 -1.82 1.66 8.67
C ASP A 91 -0.96 2.88 8.36
N ILE A 92 -1.03 3.37 7.12
CA ILE A 92 -0.28 4.52 6.65
C ILE A 92 -1.27 5.58 6.17
N PRO A 93 -1.75 6.45 7.07
CA PRO A 93 -2.65 7.55 6.73
C PRO A 93 -2.02 8.54 5.75
N TYR A 94 -2.79 9.04 4.79
CA TYR A 94 -2.27 9.95 3.76
C TYR A 94 -1.74 11.28 4.30
N ASN A 95 -2.22 11.72 5.46
CA ASN A 95 -1.70 12.91 6.13
C ASN A 95 -0.39 12.69 6.88
N MET A 96 0.03 11.44 7.08
CA MET A 96 1.34 11.06 7.61
C MET A 96 2.37 10.80 6.51
N ILE A 97 1.95 10.67 5.26
CA ILE A 97 2.88 10.44 4.15
C ILE A 97 3.48 11.76 3.75
N ASN A 98 4.81 11.83 3.80
CA ASN A 98 5.59 13.01 3.46
C ASN A 98 6.07 12.97 2.01
N GLN A 99 6.55 11.82 1.59
CA GLN A 99 7.07 11.58 0.25
C GLN A 99 6.78 10.13 -0.13
N ILE A 100 6.55 9.90 -1.42
CA ILE A 100 6.51 8.58 -2.01
C ILE A 100 7.48 8.56 -3.18
N ASP A 101 8.35 7.54 -3.21
CA ASP A 101 9.24 7.27 -4.33
C ASP A 101 8.87 5.94 -4.99
N TYR A 102 8.97 5.93 -6.32
CA TYR A 102 8.68 4.77 -7.15
C TYR A 102 9.95 4.36 -7.87
N GLU A 103 10.49 3.18 -7.53
CA GLU A 103 11.73 2.65 -8.12
C GLU A 103 11.41 1.40 -8.94
N PRO A 104 11.33 1.51 -10.29
CA PRO A 104 11.23 0.34 -11.14
C PRO A 104 12.58 -0.38 -11.22
N GLY A 105 12.60 -1.65 -10.80
CA GLY A 105 13.72 -2.56 -11.01
C GLY A 105 13.53 -3.42 -12.27
N VAL A 106 14.58 -4.20 -12.59
CA VAL A 106 14.55 -5.14 -13.74
C VAL A 106 13.56 -6.28 -13.49
N LEU A 107 13.43 -6.73 -12.24
CA LEU A 107 12.60 -7.87 -11.84
C LEU A 107 11.53 -7.52 -10.80
N ASP A 108 11.65 -6.38 -10.14
CA ASP A 108 10.77 -5.91 -9.07
C ASP A 108 10.35 -4.46 -9.30
N TYR A 109 9.31 -4.03 -8.60
CA TYR A 109 8.89 -2.64 -8.54
C TYR A 109 8.80 -2.26 -7.06
N LYS A 110 9.44 -1.15 -6.68
CA LYS A 110 9.45 -0.71 -5.28
C LYS A 110 8.67 0.57 -5.11
N LEU A 111 7.83 0.58 -4.09
CA LEU A 111 7.13 1.73 -3.57
C LEU A 111 7.75 2.04 -2.21
N ILE A 112 8.36 3.22 -2.07
CA ILE A 112 8.99 3.67 -0.84
C ILE A 112 8.14 4.81 -0.29
N ILE A 113 7.61 4.62 0.93
CA ILE A 113 6.74 5.58 1.59
C ILE A 113 7.48 6.13 2.80
N HIS A 114 7.72 7.44 2.75
CA HIS A 114 8.32 8.18 3.86
C HIS A 114 7.22 8.74 4.75
N SER A 115 7.29 8.39 6.03
CA SER A 115 6.50 8.99 7.11
C SER A 115 7.44 9.48 8.21
N PRO A 116 6.99 10.29 9.18
CA PRO A 116 7.92 10.83 10.16
C PRO A 116 8.58 9.73 11.00
N GLY A 117 9.91 9.67 10.90
CA GLY A 117 10.73 8.69 11.61
C GLY A 117 10.68 7.26 11.07
N THR A 118 9.90 6.98 10.01
CA THR A 118 9.73 5.62 9.47
C THR A 118 9.77 5.59 7.95
N VAL A 119 10.26 4.48 7.40
CA VAL A 119 10.20 4.22 5.96
C VAL A 119 9.54 2.87 5.73
N ASP A 120 8.43 2.86 5.00
CA ASP A 120 7.77 1.65 4.55
C ASP A 120 8.19 1.38 3.09
N ILE A 121 8.84 0.24 2.85
CA ILE A 121 9.26 -0.19 1.51
C ILE A 121 8.40 -1.38 1.10
N ILE A 122 7.74 -1.26 -0.04
CA ILE A 122 6.82 -2.26 -0.58
C ILE A 122 7.39 -2.73 -1.91
N GLU A 123 7.89 -3.96 -1.96
CA GLU A 123 8.53 -4.55 -3.13
C GLU A 123 7.57 -5.55 -3.77
N PHE A 124 7.05 -5.14 -4.92
CA PHE A 124 6.18 -5.94 -5.77
C PHE A 124 7.05 -6.87 -6.62
N LEU A 125 6.83 -8.19 -6.45
CA LEU A 125 7.57 -9.22 -7.16
C LEU A 125 7.16 -9.29 -8.63
N ARG A 126 7.98 -9.94 -9.45
CA ARG A 126 7.80 -10.05 -10.91
C ARG A 126 6.41 -10.57 -11.29
N GLU A 127 5.90 -11.52 -10.53
CA GLU A 127 4.64 -12.23 -10.77
C GLU A 127 3.42 -11.31 -10.69
N VAL A 128 3.52 -10.21 -9.94
CA VAL A 128 2.44 -9.24 -9.74
C VAL A 128 2.61 -7.97 -10.56
N ARG A 129 3.70 -7.84 -11.34
CA ARG A 129 4.04 -6.61 -12.08
C ARG A 129 2.92 -6.13 -13.01
N GLU A 130 2.25 -7.05 -13.71
CA GLU A 130 1.11 -6.72 -14.58
C GLU A 130 -0.05 -6.08 -13.81
N HIS A 131 -0.21 -6.42 -12.52
CA HIS A 131 -1.24 -5.85 -11.65
C HIS A 131 -0.84 -4.48 -11.07
N CYS A 132 0.44 -4.12 -11.16
CA CYS A 132 0.95 -2.81 -10.75
C CYS A 132 0.84 -1.76 -11.87
N GLU A 133 0.34 -2.11 -13.05
CA GLU A 133 0.14 -1.16 -14.13
C GLU A 133 -0.80 -0.02 -13.69
N GLY A 134 -0.31 1.22 -13.78
CA GLY A 134 -1.02 2.42 -13.33
C GLY A 134 -1.19 2.54 -11.80
N LEU A 135 -0.53 1.70 -10.99
CA LEU A 135 -0.63 1.74 -9.53
C LEU A 135 -0.13 3.08 -8.97
N GLU A 136 0.96 3.61 -9.50
CA GLU A 136 1.48 4.94 -9.15
C GLU A 136 0.42 6.03 -9.31
N LEU A 137 -0.21 6.11 -10.48
CA LEU A 137 -1.27 7.07 -10.75
C LEU A 137 -2.44 6.90 -9.77
N ARG A 138 -2.87 5.66 -9.49
CA ARG A 138 -3.94 5.38 -8.52
C ARG A 138 -3.59 5.86 -7.11
N ILE A 139 -2.36 5.59 -6.66
CA ILE A 139 -1.89 6.01 -5.33
C ILE A 139 -1.85 7.54 -5.25
N ASN A 140 -1.31 8.22 -6.27
CA ASN A 140 -1.24 9.68 -6.30
C ASN A 140 -2.64 10.33 -6.29
N MET A 141 -3.57 9.81 -7.10
CA MET A 141 -4.96 10.29 -7.09
C MET A 141 -5.64 10.06 -5.74
N ALA A 142 -5.41 8.91 -5.09
CA ALA A 142 -5.96 8.60 -3.78
C ALA A 142 -5.37 9.49 -2.68
N LEU A 143 -4.06 9.73 -2.70
CA LEU A 143 -3.35 10.64 -1.80
C LEU A 143 -3.88 12.07 -1.90
N GLU A 144 -3.96 12.61 -3.11
CA GLU A 144 -4.44 13.98 -3.33
C GLU A 144 -5.88 14.15 -2.85
N SER A 145 -6.74 13.19 -3.17
CA SER A 145 -8.14 13.20 -2.78
C SER A 145 -8.30 13.05 -1.27
N GLY A 146 -7.63 12.07 -0.66
CA GLY A 146 -7.76 11.80 0.76
C GLY A 146 -7.08 12.83 1.65
N ARG A 147 -5.99 13.49 1.20
CA ARG A 147 -5.40 14.64 1.93
C ARG A 147 -6.37 15.82 2.06
N ARG A 148 -7.42 15.92 1.23
CA ARG A 148 -8.48 16.95 1.40
C ARG A 148 -9.37 16.70 2.61
N ILE A 149 -9.42 15.47 3.10
CA ILE A 149 -10.24 15.07 4.25
C ILE A 149 -9.58 15.51 5.57
N PHE A 150 -8.25 15.61 5.60
CA PHE A 150 -7.50 15.91 6.83
C PHE A 150 -7.24 17.41 6.98
N ALA A 151 -7.57 17.97 8.14
CA ALA A 151 -7.28 19.37 8.50
C ALA A 151 -5.80 19.63 8.87
N SER A 152 -4.99 18.57 8.99
CA SER A 152 -3.61 18.63 9.49
C SER A 152 -2.73 17.59 8.82
N ILE A 153 -1.46 17.92 8.63
CA ILE A 153 -0.37 17.08 8.12
C ILE A 153 0.69 16.85 9.20
N TYR A 154 1.67 15.99 8.93
CA TYR A 154 2.83 15.80 9.80
C TYR A 154 4.10 16.31 9.11
N CYS A 155 4.95 17.02 9.84
CA CYS A 155 6.22 17.53 9.33
C CYS A 155 7.16 16.38 8.96
N PHE A 156 7.72 16.40 7.75
CA PHE A 156 8.65 15.35 7.28
C PHE A 156 10.01 15.37 7.98
N SER A 157 10.39 16.52 8.55
CA SER A 157 11.67 16.68 9.23
C SER A 157 11.60 16.22 10.70
N CYS A 158 10.60 16.71 11.45
CA CYS A 158 10.52 16.45 12.90
C CYS A 158 9.33 15.60 13.34
N GLY A 159 8.34 15.37 12.49
CA GLY A 159 7.15 14.59 12.82
C GLY A 159 6.07 15.29 13.63
N SER A 160 6.20 16.59 13.87
CA SER A 160 5.14 17.35 14.54
C SER A 160 3.89 17.46 13.67
N LYS A 161 2.71 17.43 14.31
CA LYS A 161 1.42 17.64 13.63
C LYS A 161 1.24 19.14 13.38
N VAL A 162 0.98 19.50 12.14
CA VAL A 162 0.89 20.89 11.68
C VAL A 162 -0.44 21.08 10.91
N PRO A 163 -1.12 22.23 11.00
CA PRO A 163 -2.25 22.54 10.13
C PRO A 163 -1.88 22.37 8.66
N LYS A 164 -2.82 21.86 7.84
CA LYS A 164 -2.54 21.54 6.43
C LYS A 164 -2.10 22.74 5.61
N GLU A 165 -2.59 23.93 5.93
CA GLU A 165 -2.29 25.17 5.19
C GLU A 165 -1.00 25.85 5.64
N SER A 166 -0.27 25.29 6.61
CA SER A 166 0.97 25.87 7.12
C SER A 166 2.11 25.70 6.12
N LYS A 167 2.80 26.82 5.82
CA LYS A 167 3.98 26.82 4.95
C LYS A 167 5.25 26.30 5.65
N PHE A 168 5.34 26.46 6.96
CA PHE A 168 6.48 26.04 7.77
C PHE A 168 6.00 25.26 9.00
N CYS A 169 6.83 24.34 9.48
CA CYS A 169 6.60 23.67 10.76
C CYS A 169 6.85 24.64 11.92
N SER A 170 5.88 24.79 12.83
CA SER A 170 6.01 25.62 14.03
C SER A 170 7.07 25.12 15.01
N GLU A 171 7.40 23.82 14.97
CA GLU A 171 8.33 23.19 15.90
C GLU A 171 9.78 23.22 15.39
N CYS A 172 10.02 22.96 14.10
CA CYS A 172 11.39 22.84 13.56
C CYS A 172 11.74 23.84 12.44
N GLY A 173 10.81 24.68 12.01
CA GLY A 173 11.04 25.69 10.96
C GLY A 173 11.18 25.14 9.53
N THR A 174 11.06 23.83 9.32
CA THR A 174 11.15 23.22 7.97
C THR A 174 10.04 23.73 7.06
N ASN A 175 10.38 24.08 5.81
CA ASN A 175 9.41 24.43 4.77
C ASN A 175 8.62 23.18 4.34
N LEU A 176 7.30 23.27 4.37
CA LEU A 176 6.37 22.16 4.09
C LEU A 176 5.75 22.23 2.69
N GLN A 177 6.03 23.28 1.92
CA GLN A 177 5.58 23.41 0.54
C GLN A 177 6.62 22.76 -0.38
N THR A 178 6.28 21.61 -0.95
CA THR A 178 7.05 20.95 -2.02
C THR A 178 6.16 20.76 -3.24
#